data_AF-A0AAX2K7Z9-F1
#
_entry.id   AF-A0AAX2K7Z9-F1
#
_cell.length_a   1.000
_cell.length_b   1.000
_cell.length_c   1.000
_cell.angle_alpha   90.00
_cell.angle_beta   90.00
_cell.angle_gamma   90.00
#
_symmetry.space_group_name_H-M   'P 1'
#
loop_
_entity.id
_entity.type
_entity.pdbx_description
1 polymer ?
#
loop_
_entity_poly.entity_id
_entity_poly.type
_entity_poly.pdbx_seq_one_letter_code
_entity_poly.pdbx_strand_id
1 'polypeptide(L)'
;MELKGGDKIILSNGAELHFLGTSAATAQSYTGNFYFDEFFWVSRFAELRKVAGAMATLSGLRRTYFSTPSTETHEAYAYWNGDRWNEKKATHKRQRFSVDWENAA
;
A
#
# COMPACT_ATOMS: atom_id res chain seq x y z
N MET A 1 23.31 -4.91 -5.74
CA MET A 1 22.31 -5.96 -6.00
C MET A 1 21.10 -5.23 -6.58
N GLU A 2 20.82 -5.44 -7.86
CA GLU A 2 19.66 -4.82 -8.54
C GLU A 2 18.50 -5.82 -8.42
N LEU A 3 17.40 -5.40 -7.80
CA LEU A 3 16.21 -6.26 -7.61
C LEU A 3 15.34 -6.13 -8.86
N LYS A 4 15.43 -7.10 -9.77
CA LYS A 4 14.55 -7.17 -10.95
C LYS A 4 13.35 -8.06 -10.66
N GLY A 5 12.18 -7.67 -11.16
CA GLY A 5 10.93 -8.42 -10.96
C GLY A 5 11.06 -9.86 -11.48
N GLY A 6 10.83 -10.83 -10.59
CA GLY A 6 10.98 -12.26 -10.87
C GLY A 6 11.84 -12.98 -9.84
N ASP A 7 12.81 -12.29 -9.24
CA ASP A 7 13.65 -12.85 -8.18
C ASP A 7 12.96 -12.71 -6.81
N LYS A 8 12.97 -13.79 -6.04
CA LYS A 8 12.45 -13.82 -4.66
C LYS A 8 13.58 -14.03 -3.66
N ILE A 9 13.44 -13.44 -2.48
CA ILE A 9 14.30 -13.76 -1.34
C ILE A 9 13.61 -14.84 -0.51
N ILE A 10 14.31 -15.93 -0.24
CA ILE A 10 13.85 -16.99 0.66
C ILE A 10 14.51 -16.78 2.02
N LEU A 11 13.69 -16.64 3.05
CA LEU A 11 14.14 -16.51 4.43
C LEU A 11 14.48 -17.88 5.02
N SER A 12 15.22 -17.92 6.13
CA SER A 12 15.65 -19.16 6.79
C SER A 12 14.48 -20.05 7.26
N ASN A 13 13.29 -19.48 7.43
CA ASN A 13 12.06 -20.18 7.78
C ASN A 13 11.23 -20.61 6.55
N GLY A 14 11.75 -20.45 5.34
CA GLY A 14 11.08 -20.81 4.08
C GLY A 14 10.07 -19.77 3.57
N ALA A 15 9.87 -18.65 4.26
CA ALA A 15 9.03 -17.57 3.75
C ALA A 15 9.68 -16.88 2.54
N GLU A 16 8.85 -16.42 1.61
CA GLU A 16 9.28 -15.79 0.36
C GLU A 16 8.94 -14.31 0.33
N LEU A 17 9.90 -13.47 -0.05
CA LEU A 17 9.69 -12.06 -0.39
C LEU A 17 9.72 -11.90 -1.91
N HIS A 18 8.60 -11.51 -2.49
CA HIS A 18 8.43 -11.29 -3.91
C HIS A 18 8.45 -9.79 -4.23
N PHE A 19 9.36 -9.37 -5.11
CA PHE A 19 9.44 -7.99 -5.57
C PHE A 19 8.61 -7.82 -6.83
N LEU A 20 7.54 -7.05 -6.73
CA LEU A 20 6.60 -6.81 -7.81
C LEU A 20 6.77 -5.39 -8.31
N GLY A 21 6.94 -5.22 -9.62
CA GLY A 21 6.94 -3.90 -10.22
C GLY A 21 5.56 -3.24 -10.15
N THR A 22 5.51 -1.96 -10.51
CA THR A 22 4.30 -1.12 -10.53
C THR A 22 3.36 -1.42 -11.71
N SER A 23 3.33 -2.68 -12.18
CA SER A 23 2.39 -3.14 -13.20
C SER A 23 1.22 -3.89 -12.56
N ALA A 24 0.00 -3.55 -12.97
CA ALA A 24 -1.20 -4.25 -12.50
C ALA A 24 -1.18 -5.74 -12.85
N ALA A 25 -0.53 -6.12 -13.96
CA ALA A 25 -0.43 -7.50 -14.43
C ALA A 25 0.39 -8.40 -13.50
N THR A 26 1.44 -7.86 -12.88
CA THR A 26 2.27 -8.62 -11.92
C THR A 26 1.70 -8.65 -10.50
N ALA A 27 0.82 -7.71 -10.17
CA ALA A 27 0.30 -7.51 -8.82
C ALA A 27 -0.90 -8.41 -8.42
N GLN A 28 -1.34 -9.34 -9.27
CA GLN A 28 -2.54 -10.15 -9.01
C GLN A 28 -2.28 -11.62 -8.65
N SER A 29 -1.06 -12.14 -8.83
CA SER A 29 -0.84 -13.60 -8.83
C SER A 29 -0.59 -14.23 -7.46
N TYR A 30 -0.17 -13.46 -6.45
CA TYR A 30 0.29 -14.02 -5.17
C TYR A 30 -0.68 -13.76 -4.03
N THR A 31 -0.72 -14.69 -3.07
CA THR A 31 -1.44 -14.53 -1.79
C THR A 31 -0.42 -14.43 -0.65
N GLY A 32 -0.51 -13.37 0.15
CA GLY A 32 0.41 -13.15 1.27
C GLY A 32 0.25 -11.78 1.92
N ASN A 33 1.15 -11.45 2.85
CA ASN A 33 1.24 -10.08 3.35
C ASN A 33 1.64 -9.16 2.20
N PHE A 34 0.94 -8.03 2.08
CA PHE A 34 1.17 -7.05 1.04
C PHE A 34 1.82 -5.79 1.61
N TYR A 35 2.89 -5.35 0.96
CA TYR A 35 3.62 -4.14 1.28
C TYR A 35 3.65 -3.27 0.02
N PHE A 36 3.16 -2.03 0.14
CA PHE A 36 3.20 -1.03 -0.91
C PHE A 36 4.13 0.10 -0.45
N ASP A 37 5.38 0.03 -0.91
CA ASP A 37 6.38 1.05 -0.69
C ASP A 37 6.18 2.25 -1.61
N GLU A 38 6.62 3.42 -1.15
CA GLU A 38 6.75 4.63 -1.96
C GLU A 38 5.50 4.96 -2.80
N PHE A 39 4.30 4.66 -2.29
CA PHE A 39 3.08 4.68 -3.08
C PHE A 39 2.65 6.07 -3.58
N PHE A 40 3.22 7.16 -3.04
CA PHE A 40 3.06 8.52 -3.60
C PHE A 40 3.90 8.78 -4.85
N TRP A 41 4.86 7.92 -5.17
CA TRP A 41 5.71 8.00 -6.35
C TRP A 41 5.23 7.09 -7.49
N VAL A 42 4.10 6.41 -7.28
CA VAL A 42 3.51 5.49 -8.25
C VAL A 42 2.35 6.14 -8.99
N SER A 43 2.39 6.06 -10.32
CA SER A 43 1.28 6.48 -11.17
C SER A 43 0.13 5.46 -11.13
N ARG A 44 -1.12 5.93 -11.26
CA ARG A 44 -2.33 5.09 -11.22
C ARG A 44 -2.46 4.28 -9.91
N PHE A 45 -2.06 4.89 -8.80
CA PHE A 45 -2.17 4.34 -7.45
C PHE A 45 -3.55 3.77 -7.15
N ALA A 46 -4.65 4.46 -7.50
CA ALA A 46 -5.99 3.96 -7.18
C ALA A 46 -6.28 2.60 -7.83
N GLU A 47 -5.82 2.41 -9.07
CA GLU A 47 -5.95 1.16 -9.80
C GLU A 47 -5.01 0.08 -9.26
N LEU A 48 -3.73 0.42 -9.07
CA LEU A 48 -2.73 -0.52 -8.55
C LEU A 48 -3.09 -1.00 -7.15
N ARG A 49 -3.52 -0.10 -6.27
CA ARG A 49 -4.02 -0.44 -4.93
C ARG A 49 -5.21 -1.39 -5.01
N LYS A 50 -6.13 -1.18 -5.94
CA LYS A 50 -7.32 -2.03 -6.09
C LYS A 50 -6.93 -3.46 -6.46
N VAL A 51 -6.02 -3.64 -7.42
CA VAL A 51 -5.59 -4.97 -7.87
C VAL A 51 -4.66 -5.64 -6.86
N ALA A 52 -3.65 -4.93 -6.36
CA ALA A 52 -2.68 -5.46 -5.41
C ALA A 52 -3.31 -5.74 -4.04
N GLY A 53 -4.35 -4.98 -3.67
CA GLY A 53 -5.11 -5.22 -2.44
C GLY A 53 -5.81 -6.59 -2.39
N ALA A 54 -5.99 -7.27 -3.53
CA ALA A 54 -6.56 -8.62 -3.60
C ALA A 54 -5.61 -9.70 -3.06
N MET A 55 -4.29 -9.44 -3.05
CA MET A 55 -3.25 -10.38 -2.59
C MET A 55 -3.35 -10.71 -1.10
N ALA A 56 -3.95 -9.82 -0.31
CA ALA A 56 -4.02 -9.91 1.15
C ALA A 56 -5.46 -9.84 1.65
N THR A 57 -6.31 -10.75 1.17
CA THR A 57 -7.75 -10.83 1.51
C THR A 57 -8.08 -11.92 2.53
N LEU A 58 -7.23 -12.93 2.71
CA LEU A 58 -7.42 -13.99 3.70
C LEU A 58 -7.20 -13.48 5.13
N SER A 59 -7.86 -14.14 6.10
CA SER A 59 -7.70 -13.83 7.52
C SER A 59 -6.24 -13.97 7.95
N GLY A 60 -5.76 -13.02 8.75
CA GLY A 60 -4.37 -12.97 9.23
C GLY A 60 -3.37 -12.29 8.28
N LEU A 61 -3.74 -12.01 7.02
CA LEU A 61 -2.89 -11.25 6.11
C LEU A 61 -3.04 -9.74 6.32
N ARG A 62 -1.91 -9.03 6.18
CA ARG A 62 -1.83 -7.58 6.39
C ARG A 62 -1.52 -6.85 5.08
N ARG A 63 -2.12 -5.67 4.92
CA ARG A 63 -1.75 -4.68 3.89
C ARG A 63 -1.07 -3.51 4.57
N THR A 64 0.16 -3.24 4.19
CA THR A 64 0.99 -2.18 4.77
C THR A 64 1.38 -1.20 3.68
N TYR A 65 1.07 0.08 3.89
CA TYR A 65 1.38 1.14 2.95
C TYR A 65 2.32 2.12 3.66
N PHE A 66 3.42 2.49 3.01
CA PHE A 66 4.36 3.46 3.55
C PHE A 66 4.98 4.27 2.41
N SER A 67 5.16 5.57 2.63
CA SER A 67 5.66 6.49 1.62
C SER A 67 5.98 7.84 2.27
N THR A 68 6.65 8.71 1.54
CA THR A 68 6.69 10.15 1.79
C THR A 68 5.63 10.83 0.95
N PRO A 69 4.74 11.68 1.50
CA PRO A 69 3.76 12.41 0.71
C PRO A 69 4.45 13.42 -0.22
N SER A 70 4.02 13.49 -1.48
CA SER A 70 4.58 14.40 -2.50
C SER A 70 3.78 15.69 -2.65
N THR A 71 2.46 15.59 -2.84
CA THR A 71 1.52 16.71 -2.98
C THR A 71 0.10 16.29 -2.60
N GLU A 72 -0.71 17.23 -2.13
CA GLU A 72 -2.14 17.00 -1.82
C GLU A 72 -2.98 16.69 -3.06
N THR A 73 -2.53 17.14 -4.24
CA THR A 73 -3.19 16.86 -5.52
C THR A 73 -2.94 15.45 -6.03
N HIS A 74 -2.03 14.70 -5.40
CA HIS A 74 -1.75 13.32 -5.78
C HIS A 74 -2.95 12.43 -5.41
N GLU A 75 -3.33 11.50 -6.28
CA GLU A 75 -4.49 10.62 -6.07
C GLU A 75 -4.42 9.79 -4.77
N ALA A 76 -3.20 9.57 -4.29
CA ALA A 76 -2.93 8.82 -3.07
C ALA A 76 -3.16 9.63 -1.79
N TYR A 77 -3.29 10.96 -1.87
CA TYR A 77 -3.41 11.82 -0.70
C TYR A 77 -4.66 11.52 0.11
N ALA A 78 -5.81 11.29 -0.53
CA ALA A 78 -7.04 10.90 0.14
C ALA A 78 -6.93 9.55 0.89
N TYR A 79 -5.98 8.70 0.51
CA TYR A 79 -5.69 7.48 1.25
C TYR A 79 -4.78 7.76 2.47
N TRP A 80 -3.76 8.60 2.28
CA TRP A 80 -2.81 9.02 3.32
C TRP A 80 -3.48 9.80 4.46
N ASN A 81 -4.33 10.77 4.13
CA ASN A 81 -4.98 11.65 5.10
C ASN A 81 -6.21 11.03 5.79
N GLY A 82 -6.54 9.77 5.45
CA GLY A 82 -7.68 9.05 6.04
C GLY A 82 -9.06 9.40 5.46
N ASP A 83 -9.17 10.28 4.47
CA ASP A 83 -10.47 10.62 3.85
C ASP A 83 -11.14 9.38 3.27
N ARG A 84 -10.37 8.53 2.58
CA ARG A 84 -10.85 7.24 2.05
C ARG A 84 -11.33 6.28 3.15
N TRP A 85 -10.71 6.29 4.33
CA TRP A 85 -11.14 5.49 5.47
C TRP A 85 -12.47 6.01 6.04
N ASN A 86 -12.66 7.32 6.03
CA ASN A 86 -13.82 8.01 6.56
C ASN A 86 -15.00 8.11 5.58
N GLU A 87 -14.78 7.92 4.28
CA GLU A 87 -15.73 8.15 3.18
C GLU A 87 -17.13 7.55 3.45
N LYS A 88 -17.18 6.33 3.98
CA LYS A 88 -18.43 5.59 4.24
C LYS A 88 -18.90 5.63 5.70
N LYS A 89 -18.21 6.39 6.55
CA LYS A 89 -18.55 6.51 7.98
C LYS A 89 -19.45 7.72 8.20
N ALA A 90 -20.45 7.55 9.07
CA ALA A 90 -21.23 8.65 9.60
C ALA A 90 -20.30 9.70 10.24
N THR A 91 -20.65 10.99 10.16
CA THR A 91 -19.78 12.09 10.59
C THR A 91 -19.20 11.91 11.99
N HIS A 92 -20.00 11.49 12.96
CA HIS A 92 -19.57 11.26 14.35
C HIS A 92 -18.66 10.03 14.55
N LYS A 93 -18.49 9.18 13.53
CA LYS A 93 -17.60 8.00 13.54
C LYS A 93 -16.33 8.23 12.71
N ARG A 94 -16.16 9.40 12.11
CA ARG A 94 -14.95 9.74 11.36
C ARG A 94 -13.80 10.01 12.34
N GLN A 95 -12.59 9.64 11.95
CA GLN A 95 -11.39 9.85 12.74
C GLN A 95 -10.45 10.82 12.01
N ARG A 96 -9.86 11.79 12.72
CA ARG A 96 -8.81 12.63 12.15
C ARG A 96 -7.50 11.86 12.14
N PHE A 97 -6.87 11.79 10.99
CA PHE A 97 -5.51 11.30 10.85
C PHE A 97 -4.61 12.53 10.84
N SER A 98 -3.60 12.57 11.71
CA SER A 98 -2.61 13.65 11.64
C SER A 98 -1.71 13.39 10.44
N VAL A 99 -1.58 14.42 9.59
CA VAL A 99 -0.65 14.46 8.45
C VAL A 99 0.39 15.56 8.61
N ASP A 100 0.41 16.18 9.79
CA ASP A 100 1.27 17.30 10.13
C ASP A 100 2.64 16.75 10.55
N TRP A 101 3.73 17.28 9.97
CA TRP A 101 5.09 16.82 10.25
C TRP A 101 5.52 17.05 11.71
N GLU A 102 4.90 18.01 12.40
CA GLU A 102 5.18 18.35 13.80
C GLU A 102 4.69 17.28 14.80
N ASN A 103 3.77 16.40 14.38
CA ASN A 103 3.12 15.43 15.26
C ASN A 103 3.55 13.97 14.97
N ALA A 104 4.60 13.76 14.18
CA ALA A 104 5.16 12.43 13.93
C ALA A 104 6.07 12.00 15.10
N ALA A 105 5.46 11.46 16.16
CA ALA A 105 6.15 10.82 17.28
C ALA A 105 6.13 9.29 17.14
#